data_AF-A0A7V0Z5F9-F1
#
_entry.id   AF-A0A7V0Z5F9-F1
#
_cell.length_a   1.000
_cell.length_b   1.000
_cell.length_c   1.000
_cell.angle_alpha   90.00
_cell.angle_beta   90.00
_cell.angle_gamma   90.00
#
_symmetry.space_group_name_H-M   'P 1'
#
loop_
_entity.id
_entity.type
_entity.pdbx_description
1 polymer ?
#
loop_
_entity_poly.entity_id
_entity_poly.type
_entity_poly.pdbx_seq_one_letter_code
_entity_poly.pdbx_strand_id
1 'polypeptide(L)'
;MNCFEVQERIIDLIVGNIQPEEKELILEHINRCPSCAEDFYFIRQCIDVCSSCPDFEERDEYWEEFLFSVHERICLTKPKKPFPFHIVIPVAAGALGAFGLIYFLLFRPVPREVAQPQIPEINNKDPIYEVYELSPEEQQEFIKMVNQRYFGE
;
A
#
# COMPACT_ATOMS: atom_id res chain seq x y z
N MET A 1 43.37 -36.40 -18.57
CA MET A 1 42.60 -35.16 -18.41
C MET A 1 41.41 -35.19 -19.36
N ASN A 2 40.22 -34.84 -18.87
CA ASN A 2 39.01 -34.78 -19.69
C ASN A 2 38.79 -33.36 -20.26
N CYS A 3 37.86 -33.21 -21.22
CA CYS A 3 37.63 -31.92 -21.87
C CYS A 3 37.13 -30.84 -20.88
N PHE A 4 36.33 -31.23 -19.89
CA PHE A 4 35.77 -30.30 -18.90
C PHE A 4 36.86 -29.67 -18.05
N GLU A 5 37.77 -30.49 -17.51
CA GLU A 5 38.94 -30.03 -16.75
C GLU A 5 39.83 -29.09 -17.57
N VAL A 6 40.02 -29.40 -18.86
CA VAL A 6 40.80 -28.55 -19.77
C VAL A 6 40.09 -27.21 -19.98
N GLN A 7 38.79 -27.23 -20.26
CA GLN A 7 38.02 -26.01 -20.51
C GLN A 7 38.00 -25.06 -19.30
N GLU A 8 37.91 -25.58 -18.08
CA GLU A 8 38.01 -24.76 -16.86
C GLU A 8 39.39 -24.08 -16.71
N ARG A 9 40.45 -24.68 -17.27
CA ARG A 9 41.85 -24.26 -17.10
C ARG A 9 42.47 -23.59 -18.33
N ILE A 10 41.77 -23.49 -19.45
CA ILE A 10 42.30 -22.88 -20.68
C ILE A 10 42.70 -21.42 -20.45
N ILE A 11 41.91 -20.64 -19.69
CA ILE A 11 42.22 -19.23 -19.41
C ILE A 11 43.47 -19.12 -18.54
N ASP A 12 43.56 -19.92 -17.48
CA ASP A 12 44.73 -19.99 -16.59
C ASP A 12 46.01 -20.33 -17.38
N LEU A 13 45.90 -21.25 -18.35
CA LEU A 13 46.98 -21.59 -19.26
C LEU A 13 47.43 -20.41 -20.13
N ILE A 14 46.49 -19.65 -20.71
CA ILE A 14 46.81 -18.54 -21.62
C ILE A 14 47.42 -17.36 -20.85
N VAL A 15 46.91 -17.04 -19.67
CA VAL A 15 47.41 -15.96 -18.81
C VAL A 15 48.71 -16.36 -18.09
N GLY A 16 49.08 -17.64 -18.11
CA GLY A 16 50.31 -18.15 -17.51
C GLY A 16 50.21 -18.39 -16.00
N ASN A 17 49.00 -18.45 -15.46
CA ASN A 17 48.72 -18.71 -14.04
C ASN A 17 48.42 -20.20 -13.80
N ILE A 18 49.35 -21.07 -14.17
CA ILE A 18 49.18 -22.52 -14.05
C ILE A 18 50.47 -23.22 -13.62
N GLN A 19 50.35 -24.32 -12.87
CA GLN A 19 51.50 -25.12 -12.47
C GLN A 19 52.14 -25.82 -13.68
N PRO A 20 53.47 -26.03 -13.67
CA PRO A 20 54.19 -26.60 -14.81
C PRO A 20 53.75 -28.04 -15.11
N GLU A 21 53.43 -28.86 -14.10
CA GLU A 21 52.98 -30.23 -14.33
C GLU A 21 51.60 -30.28 -15.00
N GLU A 22 50.70 -29.36 -14.61
CA GLU A 22 49.34 -29.27 -15.17
C GLU A 22 49.36 -28.71 -16.60
N LYS A 23 50.26 -27.77 -16.87
CA LYS A 23 50.47 -27.18 -18.20
C LYS A 23 50.76 -28.23 -19.26
N GLU A 24 51.65 -29.18 -18.99
CA GLU A 24 52.01 -30.22 -19.95
C GLU A 24 50.83 -31.13 -20.27
N LEU A 25 50.06 -31.53 -19.25
CA LEU A 25 48.89 -32.38 -19.39
C LEU A 25 47.77 -31.71 -20.22
N ILE A 26 47.56 -30.41 -20.00
CA ILE A 26 46.58 -29.64 -20.78
C ILE A 26 47.03 -29.52 -22.23
N LEU A 27 48.30 -29.17 -22.48
CA LEU A 27 48.82 -29.03 -23.84
C LEU A 27 48.78 -30.37 -24.59
N GLU A 28 49.08 -31.48 -23.93
CA GLU A 28 48.95 -32.82 -24.51
C GLU A 28 47.50 -33.11 -24.93
N HIS A 29 46.52 -32.74 -24.09
CA HIS A 29 45.11 -32.90 -24.42
C HIS A 29 44.69 -32.01 -25.59
N ILE A 30 45.05 -30.72 -25.57
CA ILE A 30 44.75 -29.76 -26.65
C ILE A 30 45.30 -30.26 -27.99
N ASN A 31 46.51 -30.81 -28.00
CA ASN A 31 47.12 -31.37 -29.23
C ASN A 31 46.38 -32.61 -29.77
N ARG A 32 45.62 -33.33 -28.93
CA ARG A 32 44.88 -34.54 -29.31
C ARG A 32 43.38 -34.29 -29.54
N CYS A 33 42.82 -33.25 -28.94
CA CYS A 33 41.39 -32.96 -28.95
C CYS A 33 41.10 -31.73 -29.82
N PRO A 34 40.48 -31.89 -31.01
CA PRO A 34 40.18 -30.78 -31.91
C PRO A 34 39.27 -29.71 -31.28
N SER A 35 38.30 -30.11 -30.45
CA SER A 35 37.39 -29.18 -29.78
C SER A 35 38.13 -28.27 -28.80
N CYS A 36 38.99 -28.85 -27.95
CA CYS A 36 39.77 -28.05 -27.00
C CYS A 36 40.84 -27.21 -27.69
N ALA A 37 41.36 -27.65 -28.84
CA ALA A 37 42.24 -26.84 -29.68
C ALA A 37 41.52 -25.60 -30.23
N GLU A 38 40.33 -25.78 -30.78
CA GLU A 38 39.52 -24.67 -31.29
C GLU A 38 39.22 -23.63 -30.19
N ASP A 39 38.77 -24.09 -29.02
CA ASP A 39 38.51 -23.24 -27.86
C ASP A 39 39.77 -22.46 -27.45
N PHE A 40 40.90 -23.15 -27.35
CA PHE A 40 42.19 -22.53 -26.98
C PHE A 40 42.60 -21.44 -27.95
N TYR A 41 42.54 -21.70 -29.28
CA TYR A 41 42.91 -20.71 -30.28
C TYR A 41 41.94 -19.54 -30.31
N PHE A 42 40.65 -19.79 -30.17
CA PHE A 42 39.62 -18.75 -30.13
C PHE A 42 39.85 -17.80 -28.95
N ILE A 43 39.98 -18.34 -27.74
CA ILE A 43 40.19 -17.54 -26.53
C ILE A 43 41.51 -16.76 -26.60
N ARG A 44 42.58 -17.39 -27.11
CA ARG A 44 43.86 -16.73 -27.32
C ARG A 44 43.75 -15.55 -28.27
N GLN A 45 43.05 -15.71 -29.39
CA GLN A 45 42.80 -14.61 -30.33
C GLN A 45 42.03 -13.46 -29.68
N CYS A 46 41.02 -13.75 -28.86
CA CYS A 46 40.29 -12.71 -28.13
C CYS A 46 41.22 -11.91 -27.19
N ILE A 47 42.08 -12.60 -26.45
CA ILE A 47 43.03 -11.96 -25.54
C ILE A 47 44.07 -11.14 -26.31
N ASP A 48 44.61 -11.68 -27.42
CA ASP A 48 45.55 -10.98 -28.27
C ASP A 48 44.94 -9.69 -28.85
N VAL A 49 43.67 -9.73 -29.30
CA VAL A 49 42.94 -8.54 -29.76
C VAL A 49 42.81 -7.51 -28.64
N CYS A 50 42.36 -7.91 -27.47
CA CYS A 50 42.23 -7.01 -26.32
C CYS A 50 43.57 -6.40 -25.91
N SER A 51 44.66 -7.17 -26.01
CA SER A 51 46.02 -6.75 -25.65
C SER A 51 46.66 -5.86 -26.72
N SER A 52 46.19 -5.95 -27.96
CA SER A 52 46.65 -5.13 -29.09
C SER A 52 45.98 -3.75 -29.16
N CYS A 53 44.98 -3.49 -28.31
CA CYS A 53 44.40 -2.14 -28.21
C CYS A 53 45.47 -1.18 -27.66
N PRO A 54 45.76 -0.08 -28.38
CA PRO A 54 46.71 0.93 -27.91
C PRO A 54 46.21 1.50 -26.58
N ASP A 55 47.15 1.69 -25.66
CA ASP A 55 47.01 2.20 -24.29
C ASP A 55 45.60 2.68 -23.97
N PHE A 56 44.81 1.79 -23.36
CA PHE A 56 43.71 2.24 -22.54
C PHE A 56 44.36 3.04 -21.41
N GLU A 57 44.37 4.38 -21.55
CA GLU A 57 44.67 5.26 -20.44
C GLU A 57 43.64 4.92 -19.36
N GLU A 58 44.07 4.13 -18.40
CA GLU A 58 43.34 3.81 -17.18
C GLU A 58 43.28 5.10 -16.38
N ARG A 59 42.41 6.01 -16.81
CA ARG A 59 42.06 7.19 -16.01
C ARG A 59 41.32 6.61 -14.82
N ASP A 60 41.91 6.68 -13.64
CA ASP A 60 41.28 6.25 -12.39
C ASP A 60 39.86 6.83 -12.25
N GLU A 61 39.67 8.05 -12.75
CA GLU A 61 38.40 8.78 -12.84
C GLU A 61 37.32 8.07 -13.69
N TYR A 62 37.70 7.28 -14.70
CA TYR A 62 36.74 6.56 -15.56
C TYR A 62 35.91 5.57 -14.76
N TRP A 63 36.53 4.82 -13.84
CA TRP A 63 35.81 3.86 -13.02
C TRP A 63 34.90 4.55 -12.01
N GLU A 64 35.33 5.68 -11.44
CA GLU A 64 34.51 6.49 -10.54
C GLU A 64 33.28 7.07 -11.26
N GLU A 65 33.47 7.68 -12.43
CA GLU A 65 32.40 8.24 -13.25
C GLU A 65 31.45 7.15 -13.79
N PHE A 66 32.01 6.02 -14.23
CA PHE A 66 31.23 4.89 -14.71
C PHE A 66 30.34 4.33 -13.61
N LEU A 67 30.89 4.06 -12.41
CA LEU A 67 30.13 3.57 -11.26
C LEU A 67 29.00 4.54 -10.88
N PHE A 68 29.28 5.85 -10.88
CA PHE A 68 28.27 6.86 -10.60
C PHE A 68 27.15 6.85 -11.64
N SER A 69 27.49 6.80 -12.94
CA SER A 69 26.53 6.78 -14.04
C SER A 69 25.63 5.54 -14.02
N VAL A 70 26.18 4.38 -13.65
CA VAL A 70 25.43 3.13 -13.49
C VAL A 70 24.50 3.22 -12.28
N HIS A 71 24.97 3.74 -11.15
CA HIS A 71 24.16 3.93 -9.97
C HIS A 71 22.98 4.87 -10.22
N GLU A 72 23.22 5.99 -10.92
CA GLU A 72 22.18 6.93 -11.31
C GLU A 72 21.12 6.26 -12.18
N ARG A 73 21.53 5.53 -13.23
CA ARG A 73 20.59 4.79 -14.09
C ARG A 73 19.77 3.77 -13.32
N ILE A 74 20.38 3.01 -12.41
CA ILE A 74 19.67 2.04 -11.58
C ILE A 74 18.68 2.74 -10.64
N CYS A 75 19.08 3.85 -10.02
CA CYS A 75 18.20 4.61 -9.12
C CYS A 75 17.04 5.29 -9.84
N LEU A 76 17.27 5.82 -11.04
CA LEU A 76 16.22 6.39 -11.89
C LEU A 76 15.25 5.32 -12.43
N THR A 77 15.73 4.09 -12.66
CA THR A 77 14.90 2.97 -13.12
C THR A 77 14.23 2.18 -12.00
N LYS A 78 14.50 2.45 -10.70
CA LYS A 78 13.73 1.86 -9.62
C LYS A 78 12.28 2.33 -9.76
N PRO A 79 11.32 1.48 -10.17
CA PRO A 79 9.94 1.88 -10.19
C PRO A 79 9.58 2.22 -8.74
N LYS A 80 9.15 3.46 -8.48
CA LYS A 80 8.52 3.81 -7.21
C LYS A 80 7.35 2.85 -7.05
N LYS A 81 7.50 1.81 -6.22
CA LYS A 81 6.42 0.84 -5.97
C LYS A 81 5.20 1.67 -5.55
N PRO A 82 4.07 1.59 -6.26
CA PRO A 82 2.88 2.31 -5.85
C PRO A 82 2.53 1.84 -4.43
N PHE A 83 2.26 2.79 -3.54
CA PHE A 83 1.85 2.47 -2.18
C PHE A 83 0.62 1.53 -2.25
N PRO A 84 0.59 0.40 -1.50
CA PRO A 84 -0.42 -0.64 -1.69
C PRO A 84 -1.76 -0.25 -1.05
N PHE A 85 -2.41 0.79 -1.61
CA PHE A 85 -3.69 1.32 -1.13
C PHE A 85 -4.77 0.24 -1.03
N HIS A 86 -4.77 -0.74 -1.94
CA HIS A 86 -5.71 -1.87 -1.95
C HIS A 86 -5.58 -2.78 -0.71
N ILE A 87 -4.45 -2.79 -0.02
CA ILE A 87 -4.24 -3.55 1.23
C ILE A 87 -4.46 -2.66 2.44
N VAL A 88 -3.93 -1.43 2.40
CA VAL A 88 -3.96 -0.52 3.56
C VAL A 88 -5.37 -0.01 3.85
N ILE A 89 -6.17 0.30 2.82
CA ILE A 89 -7.53 0.84 3.00
C ILE A 89 -8.46 -0.16 3.68
N PRO A 90 -8.58 -1.44 3.25
CA PRO A 90 -9.44 -2.41 3.94
C PRO A 90 -9.00 -2.68 5.38
N VAL A 91 -7.69 -2.74 5.65
CA VAL A 91 -7.16 -2.97 7.00
C VAL A 91 -7.51 -1.80 7.92
N ALA A 92 -7.31 -0.56 7.47
CA ALA A 92 -7.65 0.63 8.25
C ALA A 92 -9.16 0.74 8.50
N ALA A 93 -9.98 0.48 7.48
CA ALA A 93 -11.45 0.47 7.62
C ALA A 93 -11.93 -0.62 8.59
N GLY A 94 -11.34 -1.82 8.52
CA GLY A 94 -11.64 -2.91 9.44
C GLY A 94 -11.28 -2.58 10.89
N ALA A 95 -10.11 -1.99 11.12
CA ALA A 95 -9.69 -1.54 12.45
C ALA A 95 -10.65 -0.49 13.02
N LEU A 96 -11.01 0.54 12.24
CA LEU A 96 -11.96 1.57 12.66
C LEU A 96 -13.35 1.00 12.95
N GLY A 97 -13.83 0.07 12.11
CA GLY A 97 -15.09 -0.62 12.34
C GLY A 97 -15.08 -1.44 13.63
N ALA A 98 -14.01 -2.17 13.90
CA ALA A 98 -13.85 -2.93 15.13
C ALA A 98 -13.82 -2.01 16.37
N PHE A 99 -13.08 -0.91 16.31
CA PHE A 99 -13.07 0.09 17.39
C PHE A 99 -14.47 0.70 17.62
N GLY A 100 -15.19 1.05 16.56
CA GLY A 100 -16.56 1.55 16.67
C GLY A 100 -17.52 0.53 17.28
N LEU A 101 -17.40 -0.75 16.90
CA LEU A 101 -18.19 -1.84 17.46
C LEU A 101 -17.88 -2.06 18.94
N ILE A 102 -16.60 -2.09 19.31
CA ILE A 102 -16.15 -2.24 20.70
C ILE A 102 -16.65 -1.06 21.53
N TYR A 103 -16.53 0.16 21.03
CA TYR A 103 -17.03 1.35 21.70
C TYR A 103 -18.55 1.26 21.92
N PHE A 104 -19.30 0.88 20.88
CA PHE A 104 -20.75 0.72 20.97
C PHE A 104 -21.17 -0.36 21.97
N LEU A 105 -20.45 -1.49 22.04
CA LEU A 105 -20.78 -2.60 22.93
C LEU A 105 -20.40 -2.31 24.39
N LEU A 106 -19.25 -1.69 24.65
CA LEU A 106 -18.75 -1.46 26.00
C LEU A 106 -19.29 -0.17 26.62
N PHE A 107 -19.51 0.87 25.82
CA PHE A 107 -19.96 2.18 26.30
C PHE A 107 -21.40 2.48 25.90
N ARG A 108 -22.22 1.45 25.63
CA ARG A 108 -23.63 1.61 25.30
C ARG A 108 -24.30 2.47 26.38
N PRO A 109 -24.80 3.68 26.07
CA PRO A 109 -25.49 4.48 27.06
C PRO A 109 -26.72 3.70 27.50
N VAL A 110 -26.82 3.42 28.81
CA VAL A 110 -28.02 2.83 29.41
C VAL A 110 -29.20 3.70 28.95
N PRO A 111 -30.28 3.11 28.38
CA PRO A 111 -31.46 3.88 28.05
C PRO A 111 -31.90 4.58 29.32
N ARG A 112 -31.78 5.91 29.36
CA ARG A 112 -32.40 6.67 30.45
C ARG A 112 -33.89 6.40 30.30
N GLU A 113 -34.48 5.78 31.32
CA GLU A 113 -35.92 5.79 31.47
C GLU A 113 -36.36 7.24 31.29
N VAL A 114 -37.08 7.49 30.22
CA VAL A 114 -37.70 8.79 29.98
C VAL A 114 -38.64 8.95 31.17
N ALA A 115 -38.34 9.91 32.05
CA ALA A 115 -39.21 10.23 33.17
C ALA A 115 -40.62 10.34 32.61
N GLN A 116 -41.52 9.45 33.04
CA GLN A 116 -42.92 9.56 32.67
C GLN A 116 -43.34 10.97 33.09
N PRO A 117 -43.91 11.78 32.19
CA PRO A 117 -44.47 13.05 32.59
C PRO A 117 -45.52 12.75 33.65
N GLN A 118 -45.30 13.22 34.88
CA GLN A 118 -46.35 13.22 35.88
C GLN A 118 -47.50 14.02 35.27
N ILE A 119 -48.61 13.34 34.98
CA ILE A 119 -49.85 14.01 34.62
C ILE A 119 -50.18 14.89 35.84
N PRO A 120 -50.25 16.22 35.70
CA PRO A 120 -50.60 17.07 36.83
C PRO A 120 -51.96 16.63 37.35
N GLU A 121 -52.04 16.44 38.67
CA GLU A 121 -53.30 16.20 39.37
C GLU A 121 -54.21 17.41 39.11
N ILE A 122 -55.24 17.22 38.28
CA ILE A 122 -56.15 18.30 37.89
C ILE A 122 -56.93 18.72 39.14
N ASN A 123 -56.51 19.81 39.77
CA ASN A 123 -57.26 20.45 40.83
C ASN A 123 -58.43 21.18 40.17
N ASN A 124 -59.65 20.74 40.50
CA ASN A 124 -60.92 21.16 39.90
C ASN A 124 -61.33 22.60 40.30
N LYS A 125 -60.35 23.51 40.40
CA LYS A 125 -60.47 24.92 40.80
C LYS A 125 -59.80 25.87 39.81
N ASP A 126 -59.30 25.37 38.68
CA ASP A 126 -58.80 26.24 37.63
C ASP A 126 -59.98 26.92 36.91
N PRO A 127 -60.03 28.27 36.85
CA PRO A 127 -61.15 29.04 36.31
C PRO A 127 -61.34 28.86 34.79
N ILE A 128 -60.51 28.04 34.15
CA ILE A 128 -60.56 27.76 32.71
C ILE A 128 -61.65 26.72 32.38
N TYR A 129 -62.17 25.98 33.38
CA TYR A 129 -63.21 24.98 33.17
C TYR A 129 -64.66 25.45 33.41
N GLU A 130 -64.89 26.56 34.13
CA GLU A 130 -66.26 27.09 34.36
C GLU A 130 -66.93 27.62 33.08
N VAL A 131 -66.17 27.86 32.01
CA VAL A 131 -66.70 28.39 30.73
C VAL A 131 -67.46 27.32 29.93
N TYR A 132 -67.28 26.03 30.24
CA TYR A 132 -67.93 24.93 29.51
C TYR A 132 -69.16 24.32 30.20
N GLU A 133 -69.58 24.86 31.34
CA GLU A 133 -70.74 24.36 32.10
C GLU A 133 -71.94 25.32 32.08
N LEU A 134 -72.17 26.04 30.98
CA LEU A 134 -73.45 26.75 30.82
C LEU A 134 -74.58 25.73 30.73
N SER A 135 -75.53 25.83 31.65
CA SER A 135 -76.75 25.04 31.61
C SER A 135 -77.53 25.32 30.32
N PRO A 136 -78.37 24.38 29.84
CA PRO A 136 -79.11 24.56 28.59
C PRO A 136 -79.95 25.85 28.54
N GLU A 137 -80.37 26.35 29.70
CA GLU A 137 -81.15 27.58 29.85
C GLU A 137 -80.28 28.83 29.63
N GLU A 138 -79.08 28.87 30.20
CA GLU A 138 -78.14 29.99 30.06
C GLU A 138 -77.57 30.10 28.64
N GLN A 139 -77.41 28.97 27.94
CA GLN A 139 -77.02 28.96 26.54
C GLN A 139 -78.07 29.65 25.65
N GLN A 140 -79.35 29.45 25.94
CA GLN A 140 -80.43 30.11 25.19
C GLN A 140 -80.47 31.61 25.45
N GLU A 141 -80.22 32.05 26.68
CA GLU A 141 -80.08 33.47 27.00
C GLU A 141 -78.90 34.12 26.29
N PHE A 142 -77.74 33.43 26.24
CA PHE A 142 -76.57 33.91 25.52
C PHE A 142 -76.85 34.04 24.02
N ILE A 143 -77.48 33.04 23.39
CA ILE A 143 -77.88 33.09 21.98
C ILE A 143 -78.83 34.26 21.72
N LYS A 144 -79.81 34.49 22.63
CA LYS A 144 -80.73 35.62 22.53
C LYS A 144 -80.00 36.96 22.61
N MET A 145 -79.05 37.09 23.54
CA MET A 145 -78.27 38.31 23.75
C MET A 145 -77.36 38.62 22.56
N VAL A 146 -76.72 37.61 21.97
CA VAL A 146 -75.87 37.75 20.78
C VAL A 146 -76.71 38.13 19.56
N ASN A 147 -77.85 37.48 19.35
CA ASN A 147 -78.74 37.82 18.22
C ASN A 147 -79.29 39.24 18.33
N GLN A 148 -79.63 39.70 19.54
CA GLN A 148 -80.10 41.07 19.76
C GLN A 148 -79.00 42.13 19.52
N ARG A 149 -77.73 41.77 19.77
CA ARG A 149 -76.60 42.70 19.65
C ARG A 149 -76.00 42.78 18.25
N TYR A 150 -76.10 41.70 17.47
CA TYR A 150 -75.41 41.58 16.18
C TYR A 150 -76.36 41.37 14.99
N PHE A 151 -77.61 40.95 15.23
CA PHE A 151 -78.54 40.54 14.18
C PHE A 151 -79.97 41.06 14.36
N GLY A 152 -80.22 42.01 15.27
CA GLY A 152 -81.54 42.61 15.50
C GLY A 152 -81.74 43.94 14.78
N GLU A 153 -82.78 44.01 13.94
CA GLU A 153 -83.46 45.26 13.53
C GLU A 153 -84.17 45.92 14.73
#